data_AF-A0A5B8MTS3-F1
#
_entry.id   AF-A0A5B8MTS3-F1
#
_cell.length_a   1.000
_cell.length_b   1.000
_cell.length_c   1.000
_cell.angle_alpha   90.00
_cell.angle_beta   90.00
_cell.angle_gamma   90.00
#
_symmetry.space_group_name_H-M   'P 1'
#
loop_
_entity.id
_entity.type
_entity.pdbx_description
1 polymer ?
#
loop_
_entity_poly.entity_id
_entity_poly.type
_entity_poly.pdbx_seq_one_letter_code
_entity_poly.pdbx_strand_id
1 'polypeptide(L)'
;MAEGGRDLLYALRNNFHLGAYQAAIGEAQDLEHDDLGGAETVSREVFKYRAYIEMGQPNVCIEEVTDDSEVALQACKLLATVRLDPSKKDEVVEQVEEWLSDEAYASNLLLSELCGEIYMATEKYEEAMKCCSSAGSLELLALAIQVALQIERPDVAKKLLDVMQQKDDDAPLTQLANAWVDIQLGGDHVQEAQYIFQELGDRFNWTPKLLNGSAICNMVMGKFDSAEKQILEALSKDPRNADTLANAVTASLHLQKPAAKYLAQLKTASPNHPLVRKMDSLEEKFAQAAAAF
;
A
#
# COMPACT_ATOMS: atom_id res chain seq x y z
N MET A 1 -14.22 -17.45 -25.55
CA MET A 1 -14.32 -16.00 -25.82
C MET A 1 -15.61 -15.53 -25.19
N ALA A 2 -15.57 -15.22 -23.90
CA ALA A 2 -16.70 -14.59 -23.23
C ALA A 2 -16.65 -13.10 -23.56
N GLU A 3 -17.82 -12.52 -23.81
CA GLU A 3 -18.05 -11.14 -24.24
C GLU A 3 -17.29 -10.15 -23.35
N GLY A 4 -16.70 -9.12 -23.98
CA GLY A 4 -16.04 -8.00 -23.30
C GLY A 4 -17.04 -7.16 -22.52
N GLY A 5 -17.51 -7.69 -21.39
CA GLY A 5 -18.26 -6.95 -20.39
C GLY A 5 -17.39 -5.86 -19.80
N ARG A 6 -17.93 -4.65 -19.73
CA ARG A 6 -17.30 -3.52 -19.06
C ARG A 6 -17.02 -3.92 -17.61
N ASP A 7 -15.76 -3.85 -17.18
CA ASP A 7 -15.40 -4.05 -15.77
C ASP A 7 -16.04 -2.91 -14.95
N LEU A 8 -17.15 -3.23 -14.27
CA LEU A 8 -17.91 -2.26 -13.48
C LEU A 8 -17.11 -1.77 -12.27
N LEU A 9 -16.16 -2.59 -11.79
CA LEU A 9 -15.31 -2.26 -10.65
C LEU A 9 -14.05 -1.48 -11.05
N TYR A 10 -13.84 -1.22 -12.34
CA TYR A 10 -12.62 -0.57 -12.84
C TYR A 10 -12.35 0.78 -12.16
N ALA A 11 -13.36 1.65 -12.07
CA ALA A 11 -13.23 2.97 -11.45
C ALA A 11 -12.92 2.87 -9.95
N LEU A 12 -13.60 1.95 -9.25
CA LEU A 12 -13.37 1.63 -7.85
C LEU A 12 -11.91 1.18 -7.60
N ARG A 13 -11.43 0.20 -8.38
CA ARG A 13 -10.06 -0.34 -8.27
C ARG A 13 -9.03 0.74 -8.54
N ASN A 14 -9.19 1.51 -9.61
CA ASN A 14 -8.27 2.59 -9.95
C ASN A 14 -8.19 3.64 -8.85
N ASN A 15 -9.34 4.11 -8.34
CA ASN A 15 -9.36 5.07 -7.24
C ASN A 15 -8.66 4.51 -6.00
N PHE A 16 -8.88 3.23 -5.67
CA PHE A 16 -8.21 2.58 -4.54
C PHE A 16 -6.68 2.53 -4.74
N HIS A 17 -6.20 1.99 -5.86
CA HIS A 17 -4.76 1.80 -6.09
C HIS A 17 -3.98 3.13 -6.09
N LEU A 18 -4.59 4.19 -6.66
CA LEU A 18 -4.03 5.54 -6.71
C LEU A 18 -4.17 6.32 -5.39
N GLY A 19 -4.79 5.74 -4.35
CA GLY A 19 -4.93 6.35 -3.04
C GLY A 19 -6.06 7.37 -2.92
N ALA A 20 -6.99 7.40 -3.87
CA ALA A 20 -8.21 8.20 -3.82
C ALA A 20 -9.31 7.46 -3.03
N TYR A 21 -9.00 7.06 -1.79
CA TYR A 21 -9.83 6.16 -0.98
C TYR A 21 -11.26 6.66 -0.75
N GLN A 22 -11.45 7.96 -0.53
CA GLN A 22 -12.78 8.54 -0.38
C GLN A 22 -13.62 8.44 -1.66
N ALA A 23 -12.98 8.60 -2.83
CA ALA A 23 -13.63 8.42 -4.12
C ALA A 23 -13.93 6.94 -4.37
N ALA A 24 -13.02 6.04 -4.01
CA ALA A 24 -13.26 4.59 -4.06
C ALA A 24 -14.50 4.20 -3.22
N ILE A 25 -14.64 4.72 -2.00
CA ILE A 25 -15.83 4.47 -1.17
C ILE A 25 -17.11 4.98 -1.86
N GLY A 26 -17.07 6.17 -2.47
CA GLY A 26 -18.20 6.73 -3.22
C GLY A 26 -18.61 5.84 -4.40
N GLU A 27 -17.65 5.42 -5.22
CA GLU A 27 -17.91 4.50 -6.34
C GLU A 27 -18.49 3.16 -5.85
N ALA A 28 -17.99 2.62 -4.73
CA ALA A 28 -18.55 1.40 -4.15
C ALA A 28 -20.01 1.56 -3.68
N GLN A 29 -20.39 2.74 -3.19
CA GLN A 29 -21.77 3.04 -2.79
C GLN A 29 -22.69 3.21 -3.99
N ASP A 30 -22.22 3.87 -5.06
CA ASP A 30 -22.99 4.05 -6.29
C ASP A 30 -23.28 2.68 -6.96
N LEU A 31 -22.31 1.77 -6.91
CA LEU A 31 -22.42 0.38 -7.38
C LEU A 31 -23.31 -0.51 -6.49
N GLU A 32 -23.88 -0.02 -5.39
CA GLU A 32 -24.79 -0.79 -4.54
C GLU A 32 -26.12 -1.10 -5.24
N HIS A 33 -26.53 -0.23 -6.15
CA HIS A 33 -27.78 -0.34 -6.88
C HIS A 33 -27.66 -1.09 -8.22
N ASP A 34 -26.44 -1.46 -8.61
CA ASP A 34 -26.17 -2.18 -9.84
C ASP A 34 -26.33 -3.70 -9.64
N ASP A 35 -26.74 -4.40 -10.71
CA ASP A 35 -26.92 -5.86 -10.71
C ASP A 35 -25.55 -6.56 -10.85
N LEU A 36 -24.78 -6.57 -9.76
CA LEU A 36 -23.48 -7.23 -9.68
C LEU A 36 -23.63 -8.73 -9.41
N GLY A 37 -22.78 -9.54 -10.03
CA GLY A 37 -22.66 -10.95 -9.66
C GLY A 37 -22.19 -11.12 -8.21
N GLY A 38 -22.39 -12.31 -7.62
CA GLY A 38 -21.98 -12.58 -6.23
C GLY A 38 -20.50 -12.30 -5.97
N ALA A 39 -19.61 -12.73 -6.88
CA ALA A 39 -18.18 -12.47 -6.76
C ALA A 39 -17.80 -10.98 -6.89
N GLU A 40 -18.50 -10.24 -7.76
CA GLU A 40 -18.29 -8.80 -7.95
C GLU A 40 -18.79 -7.99 -6.75
N THR A 41 -19.91 -8.40 -6.16
CA THR A 41 -20.44 -7.82 -4.92
C THR A 41 -19.44 -7.96 -3.79
N VAL A 42 -18.86 -9.16 -3.60
CA VAL A 42 -17.80 -9.39 -2.60
C VAL A 42 -16.56 -8.53 -2.88
N SER A 43 -16.12 -8.46 -4.14
CA SER A 43 -14.97 -7.64 -4.53
C SER A 43 -15.20 -6.15 -4.24
N ARG A 44 -16.38 -5.62 -4.57
CA ARG A 44 -16.78 -4.23 -4.25
C ARG A 44 -16.67 -3.95 -2.75
N GLU A 45 -17.24 -4.82 -1.91
CA GLU A 45 -17.20 -4.69 -0.46
C GLU A 45 -15.76 -4.78 0.09
N VAL A 46 -14.93 -5.69 -0.45
CA VAL A 46 -13.51 -5.79 -0.08
C VAL A 46 -12.77 -4.49 -0.35
N PHE A 47 -12.92 -3.89 -1.54
CA PHE A 47 -12.28 -2.61 -1.86
C PHE A 47 -12.80 -1.46 -1.00
N LYS A 48 -14.11 -1.44 -0.68
CA LYS A 48 -14.71 -0.46 0.24
C LYS A 48 -14.08 -0.55 1.63
N TYR A 49 -13.99 -1.75 2.20
CA TYR A 49 -13.40 -1.94 3.53
C TYR A 49 -11.90 -1.67 3.55
N ARG A 50 -11.14 -2.10 2.53
CA ARG A 50 -9.72 -1.74 2.40
C ARG A 50 -9.53 -0.22 2.34
N ALA A 51 -10.39 0.51 1.61
CA ALA A 51 -10.33 1.97 1.58
C ALA A 51 -10.58 2.60 2.97
N TYR A 52 -11.53 2.09 3.76
CA TYR A 52 -11.73 2.53 5.14
C TYR A 52 -10.51 2.26 6.02
N ILE A 53 -9.91 1.08 5.91
CA ILE A 53 -8.68 0.71 6.66
C ILE A 53 -7.55 1.69 6.32
N GLU A 54 -7.31 1.96 5.04
CA GLU A 54 -6.27 2.88 4.56
C GLU A 54 -6.50 4.33 4.97
N MET A 55 -7.76 4.73 5.20
CA MET A 55 -8.12 6.05 5.75
C MET A 55 -7.99 6.13 7.28
N GLY A 56 -7.50 5.08 7.94
CA GLY A 56 -7.38 5.02 9.39
C GLY A 56 -8.71 4.81 10.11
N GLN A 57 -9.69 4.18 9.45
CA GLN A 57 -11.01 3.85 10.00
C GLN A 57 -11.24 2.31 10.03
N PRO A 58 -10.34 1.49 10.60
CA PRO A 58 -10.47 0.04 10.59
C PRO A 58 -11.71 -0.46 11.35
N ASN A 59 -12.23 0.31 12.31
CA ASN A 59 -13.41 -0.06 13.09
C ASN A 59 -14.65 -0.28 12.23
N VAL A 60 -14.80 0.45 11.12
CA VAL A 60 -15.95 0.28 10.20
C VAL A 60 -16.00 -1.17 9.67
N CYS A 61 -14.86 -1.71 9.26
CA CYS A 61 -14.77 -3.09 8.80
C CYS A 61 -14.98 -4.09 9.95
N ILE A 62 -14.41 -3.82 11.12
CA ILE A 62 -14.51 -4.73 12.28
C ILE A 62 -15.94 -4.86 12.80
N GLU A 63 -16.71 -3.77 12.79
CA GLU A 63 -18.09 -3.72 13.28
C GLU A 63 -19.10 -4.29 12.28
N GLU A 64 -18.89 -4.07 10.98
CA GLU A 64 -19.84 -4.50 9.94
C GLU A 64 -19.62 -5.95 9.45
N VAL A 65 -18.39 -6.46 9.48
CA VAL A 65 -18.09 -7.83 9.02
C VAL A 65 -18.32 -8.84 10.14
N THR A 66 -19.19 -9.83 9.89
CA THR A 66 -19.53 -10.91 10.83
C THR A 66 -18.89 -12.24 10.42
N ASP A 67 -19.02 -13.25 11.28
CA ASP A 67 -18.49 -14.61 11.03
C ASP A 67 -19.29 -15.36 9.96
N ASP A 68 -20.48 -14.85 9.59
CA ASP A 68 -21.31 -15.35 8.50
C ASP A 68 -20.93 -14.72 7.14
N SER A 69 -20.09 -13.69 7.14
CA SER A 69 -19.63 -13.04 5.91
C SER A 69 -18.73 -13.96 5.08
N GLU A 70 -18.64 -13.69 3.78
CA GLU A 70 -17.70 -14.36 2.88
C GLU A 70 -16.26 -14.28 3.41
N VAL A 71 -15.48 -15.35 3.24
CA VAL A 71 -14.13 -15.48 3.83
C VAL A 71 -13.19 -14.34 3.45
N ALA A 72 -13.33 -13.77 2.25
CA ALA A 72 -12.57 -12.60 1.82
C ALA A 72 -12.90 -11.35 2.67
N LEU A 73 -14.16 -11.15 3.06
CA LEU A 73 -14.52 -10.06 3.97
C LEU A 73 -14.00 -10.32 5.38
N GLN A 74 -14.02 -11.56 5.84
CA GLN A 74 -13.40 -11.93 7.11
C GLN A 74 -11.88 -11.65 7.10
N ALA A 75 -11.19 -11.90 5.98
CA ALA A 75 -9.79 -11.51 5.82
C ALA A 75 -9.58 -9.99 5.88
N CYS A 76 -10.48 -9.17 5.31
CA CYS A 76 -10.45 -7.71 5.52
C CYS A 76 -10.56 -7.33 6.99
N LYS A 77 -11.41 -8.02 7.76
CA LYS A 77 -11.56 -7.79 9.21
C LYS A 77 -10.28 -8.17 9.98
N LEU A 78 -9.60 -9.25 9.58
CA LEU A 78 -8.30 -9.61 10.15
C LEU A 78 -7.24 -8.55 9.84
N LEU A 79 -7.18 -8.06 8.59
CA LEU A 79 -6.29 -6.96 8.20
C LEU A 79 -6.58 -5.69 9.03
N ALA A 80 -7.85 -5.30 9.16
CA ALA A 80 -8.27 -4.17 9.99
C ALA A 80 -7.83 -4.34 11.46
N THR A 81 -7.92 -5.56 11.98
CA THR A 81 -7.54 -5.91 13.36
C THR A 81 -6.04 -5.70 13.59
N VAL A 82 -5.17 -6.18 12.69
CA VAL A 82 -3.72 -5.98 12.80
C VAL A 82 -3.33 -4.51 12.66
N ARG A 83 -4.02 -3.76 11.78
CA ARG A 83 -3.78 -2.33 11.59
C ARG A 83 -4.16 -1.51 12.81
N LEU A 84 -5.24 -1.87 13.49
CA LEU A 84 -5.69 -1.21 14.72
C LEU A 84 -4.83 -1.60 15.93
N ASP A 85 -4.54 -2.89 16.07
CA ASP A 85 -3.80 -3.45 17.20
C ASP A 85 -2.70 -4.41 16.72
N PRO A 86 -1.46 -3.92 16.55
CA PRO A 86 -0.33 -4.76 16.12
C PRO A 86 0.03 -5.88 17.09
N SER A 87 -0.47 -5.88 18.33
CA SER A 87 -0.24 -6.97 19.28
C SER A 87 -0.97 -8.27 18.91
N LYS A 88 -2.03 -8.17 18.10
CA LYS A 88 -2.82 -9.31 17.60
C LYS A 88 -2.22 -10.00 16.38
N LYS A 89 -1.04 -9.58 15.93
CA LYS A 89 -0.41 -10.11 14.72
C LYS A 89 -0.26 -11.64 14.73
N ASP A 90 0.07 -12.24 15.87
CA ASP A 90 0.37 -13.68 15.95
C ASP A 90 -0.92 -14.50 15.84
N GLU A 91 -2.01 -14.06 16.50
CA GLU A 91 -3.35 -14.65 16.38
C GLU A 91 -3.88 -14.58 14.94
N VAL A 92 -3.71 -13.44 14.29
CA VAL A 92 -4.16 -13.24 12.90
C VAL A 92 -3.36 -14.10 11.93
N VAL A 93 -2.04 -14.23 12.13
CA VAL A 93 -1.19 -15.09 11.29
C VAL A 93 -1.61 -16.56 11.42
N GLU A 94 -1.89 -17.04 12.63
CA GLU A 94 -2.36 -18.42 12.87
C GLU A 94 -3.67 -18.70 12.10
N GLN A 95 -4.63 -17.77 12.16
CA GLN A 95 -5.90 -17.91 11.44
C GLN A 95 -5.73 -17.95 9.92
N VAL A 96 -4.83 -17.12 9.37
CA VAL A 96 -4.54 -17.09 7.93
C VAL A 96 -3.82 -18.38 7.49
N GLU A 97 -2.88 -18.89 8.29
CA GLU A 97 -2.20 -20.15 8.02
C GLU A 97 -3.18 -21.33 8.01
N GLU A 98 -4.14 -21.35 8.93
CA GLU A 98 -5.22 -22.34 8.94
C GLU A 98 -6.05 -22.30 7.65
N TRP A 99 -6.50 -21.12 7.23
CA TRP A 99 -7.29 -20.98 5.99
C TRP A 99 -6.51 -21.41 4.75
N LEU A 100 -5.25 -21.02 4.62
CA LEU A 100 -4.43 -21.35 3.46
C LEU A 100 -3.98 -22.83 3.43
N SER A 101 -4.17 -23.57 4.52
CA SER A 101 -3.97 -25.02 4.55
C SER A 101 -5.04 -25.79 3.78
N ASP A 102 -6.21 -25.18 3.54
CA ASP A 102 -7.30 -25.73 2.74
C ASP A 102 -7.18 -25.30 1.27
N GLU A 103 -7.12 -26.27 0.35
CA GLU A 103 -7.03 -26.03 -1.09
C GLU A 103 -8.20 -25.21 -1.65
N ALA A 104 -9.39 -25.31 -1.03
CA ALA A 104 -10.56 -24.54 -1.47
C ALA A 104 -10.34 -23.03 -1.29
N TYR A 105 -9.76 -22.62 -0.15
CA TYR A 105 -9.46 -21.23 0.14
C TYR A 105 -8.26 -20.73 -0.66
N ALA A 106 -7.22 -21.56 -0.84
CA ALA A 106 -6.05 -21.21 -1.65
C ALA A 106 -6.37 -20.91 -3.13
N SER A 107 -7.49 -21.44 -3.64
CA SER A 107 -7.95 -21.18 -5.02
C SER A 107 -8.64 -19.81 -5.20
N ASN A 108 -9.04 -19.15 -4.12
CA ASN A 108 -9.68 -17.83 -4.17
C ASN A 108 -8.61 -16.72 -4.27
N LEU A 109 -8.54 -16.06 -5.43
CA LEU A 109 -7.54 -15.02 -5.69
C LEU A 109 -7.69 -13.79 -4.78
N LEU A 110 -8.93 -13.40 -4.46
CA LEU A 110 -9.20 -12.23 -3.62
C LEU A 110 -8.82 -12.50 -2.16
N LEU A 111 -9.08 -13.72 -1.68
CA LEU A 111 -8.60 -14.16 -0.37
C LEU A 111 -7.07 -14.22 -0.35
N SER A 112 -6.45 -14.80 -1.38
CA SER A 112 -4.99 -14.89 -1.49
C SER A 112 -4.32 -13.51 -1.47
N GLU A 113 -4.93 -12.51 -2.13
CA GLU A 113 -4.47 -11.11 -2.10
C GLU A 113 -4.49 -10.57 -0.66
N LEU A 114 -5.63 -10.68 0.03
CA LEU A 114 -5.79 -10.18 1.39
C LEU A 114 -4.88 -10.90 2.40
N CYS A 115 -4.73 -12.21 2.29
CA CYS A 115 -3.78 -12.97 3.11
C CYS A 115 -2.34 -12.51 2.88
N GLY A 116 -1.96 -12.24 1.63
CA GLY A 116 -0.66 -11.67 1.31
C GLY A 116 -0.48 -10.26 1.90
N GLU A 117 -1.51 -9.41 1.90
CA GLU A 117 -1.47 -8.09 2.56
C GLU A 117 -1.31 -8.20 4.08
N ILE A 118 -1.98 -9.17 4.71
CA ILE A 118 -1.83 -9.45 6.14
C ILE A 118 -0.41 -9.90 6.45
N TYR A 119 0.15 -10.82 5.67
CA TYR A 119 1.53 -11.26 5.84
C TYR A 119 2.53 -10.10 5.64
N MET A 120 2.29 -9.21 4.68
CA MET A 120 3.06 -7.98 4.52
C MET A 120 2.95 -7.06 5.74
N ALA A 121 1.74 -6.85 6.28
CA ALA A 121 1.52 -6.02 7.48
C ALA A 121 2.17 -6.61 8.74
N THR A 122 2.39 -7.92 8.78
CA THR A 122 2.98 -8.66 9.91
C THR A 122 4.47 -8.99 9.71
N GLU A 123 5.10 -8.43 8.66
CA GLU A 123 6.52 -8.63 8.31
C GLU A 123 6.89 -10.10 7.97
N LYS A 124 5.92 -10.89 7.50
CA LYS A 124 6.04 -12.29 7.07
C LYS A 124 6.21 -12.41 5.55
N TYR A 125 7.34 -11.92 5.04
CA TYR A 125 7.54 -11.74 3.60
C TYR A 125 7.61 -13.04 2.80
N GLU A 126 8.13 -14.12 3.37
CA GLU A 126 8.23 -15.41 2.65
C GLU A 126 6.85 -16.02 2.42
N GLU A 127 5.97 -15.95 3.43
CA GLU A 127 4.59 -16.39 3.37
C GLU A 127 3.76 -15.52 2.42
N ALA A 128 3.97 -14.19 2.44
CA ALA A 128 3.36 -13.27 1.48
C ALA A 128 3.72 -13.63 0.03
N MET A 129 4.99 -13.94 -0.27
CA MET A 129 5.40 -14.38 -1.61
C MET A 129 4.72 -15.67 -2.05
N LYS A 130 4.49 -16.63 -1.13
CA LYS A 130 3.79 -17.88 -1.43
C LYS A 130 2.33 -17.61 -1.82
N CYS A 131 1.66 -16.68 -1.14
CA CYS A 131 0.29 -16.27 -1.49
C CYS A 131 0.19 -15.65 -2.89
N CYS A 132 1.26 -15.01 -3.37
CA CYS A 132 1.28 -14.39 -4.70
C CYS A 132 1.67 -15.36 -5.83
N SER A 133 2.11 -16.58 -5.50
CA SER A 133 2.60 -17.56 -6.49
C SER A 133 1.48 -18.24 -7.29
N SER A 134 0.24 -18.18 -6.80
CA SER A 134 -0.97 -18.54 -7.53
C SER A 134 -1.24 -17.51 -8.63
N ALA A 135 -0.81 -17.83 -9.84
CA ALA A 135 -0.88 -16.95 -11.00
C ALA A 135 -2.33 -16.47 -11.26
N GLY A 136 -2.54 -15.15 -11.34
CA GLY A 136 -3.86 -14.65 -11.74
C GLY A 136 -3.95 -13.16 -12.07
N SER A 137 -4.04 -12.33 -11.04
CA SER A 137 -4.45 -10.94 -11.18
C SER A 137 -3.28 -9.95 -11.27
N LEU A 138 -3.57 -8.69 -11.62
CA LEU A 138 -2.57 -7.62 -11.58
C LEU A 138 -2.23 -7.26 -10.13
N GLU A 139 -3.20 -7.37 -9.23
CA GLU A 139 -3.09 -7.09 -7.80
C GLU A 139 -2.12 -8.05 -7.10
N LEU A 140 -2.20 -9.35 -7.37
CA LEU A 140 -1.25 -10.33 -6.84
C LEU A 140 0.16 -10.11 -7.38
N LEU A 141 0.30 -9.69 -8.65
CA LEU A 141 1.60 -9.33 -9.22
C LEU A 141 2.17 -8.06 -8.57
N ALA A 142 1.35 -7.03 -8.39
CA ALA A 142 1.75 -5.80 -7.72
C ALA A 142 2.17 -6.07 -6.27
N LEU A 143 1.44 -6.93 -5.54
CA LEU A 143 1.79 -7.35 -4.19
C LEU A 143 3.11 -8.13 -4.18
N ALA A 144 3.32 -9.08 -5.10
CA ALA A 144 4.58 -9.81 -5.23
C ALA A 144 5.77 -8.87 -5.51
N ILE A 145 5.57 -7.85 -6.35
CA ILE A 145 6.57 -6.81 -6.62
C ILE A 145 6.90 -6.05 -5.33
N GLN A 146 5.88 -5.61 -4.58
CA GLN A 146 6.09 -4.93 -3.29
C GLN A 146 6.87 -5.81 -2.31
N VAL A 147 6.49 -7.09 -2.16
CA VAL A 147 7.19 -8.02 -1.27
C VAL A 147 8.65 -8.20 -1.72
N ALA A 148 8.90 -8.40 -3.01
CA ALA A 148 10.25 -8.53 -3.58
C ALA A 148 11.12 -7.29 -3.31
N LEU A 149 10.53 -6.09 -3.37
CA LEU A 149 11.22 -4.85 -3.02
C LEU A 149 11.51 -4.76 -1.51
N GLN A 150 10.59 -5.20 -0.65
CA GLN A 150 10.79 -5.21 0.81
C GLN A 150 11.93 -6.15 1.25
N ILE A 151 12.12 -7.28 0.55
CA ILE A 151 13.24 -8.20 0.82
C ILE A 151 14.52 -7.84 0.05
N GLU A 152 14.61 -6.62 -0.47
CA GLU A 152 15.78 -6.08 -1.19
C GLU A 152 16.17 -6.89 -2.44
N ARG A 153 15.18 -7.42 -3.18
CA ARG A 153 15.36 -8.19 -4.42
C ARG A 153 14.74 -7.48 -5.64
N PRO A 154 15.32 -6.34 -6.08
CA PRO A 154 14.82 -5.62 -7.26
C PRO A 154 14.92 -6.44 -8.55
N ASP A 155 15.83 -7.42 -8.61
CA ASP A 155 15.96 -8.35 -9.75
C ASP A 155 14.74 -9.27 -9.91
N VAL A 156 14.11 -9.67 -8.80
CA VAL A 156 12.86 -10.45 -8.82
C VAL A 156 11.69 -9.53 -9.16
N ALA A 157 11.65 -8.34 -8.56
CA ALA A 157 10.62 -7.34 -8.83
C ALA A 157 10.56 -6.96 -10.32
N LYS A 158 11.71 -6.79 -10.99
CA LYS A 158 11.74 -6.48 -12.44
C LYS A 158 11.16 -7.60 -13.30
N LYS A 159 11.47 -8.87 -12.99
CA LYS A 159 10.89 -10.02 -13.72
C LYS A 159 9.38 -10.12 -13.54
N LEU A 160 8.88 -9.84 -12.34
CA LEU A 160 7.44 -9.81 -12.06
C LEU A 160 6.76 -8.65 -12.79
N LEU A 161 7.42 -7.49 -12.86
CA LEU A 161 6.94 -6.36 -13.62
C LEU A 161 6.84 -6.70 -15.12
N ASP A 162 7.83 -7.35 -15.72
CA ASP A 162 7.76 -7.76 -17.13
C ASP A 162 6.52 -8.65 -17.40
N VAL A 163 6.17 -9.54 -16.46
CA VAL A 163 4.95 -10.37 -16.53
C VAL A 163 3.68 -9.52 -16.40
N MET A 164 3.71 -8.50 -15.55
CA MET A 164 2.59 -7.58 -15.33
C MET A 164 2.33 -6.72 -16.57
N GLN A 165 3.39 -6.19 -17.21
CA GLN A 165 3.32 -5.42 -18.44
C GLN A 165 2.84 -6.25 -19.64
N GLN A 166 3.20 -7.54 -19.69
CA GLN A 166 2.66 -8.46 -20.70
C GLN A 166 1.15 -8.67 -20.58
N LYS A 167 0.58 -8.52 -19.37
CA LYS A 167 -0.87 -8.63 -19.16
C LYS A 167 -1.59 -7.34 -19.52
N ASP A 168 -1.14 -6.23 -18.97
CA ASP A 168 -1.70 -4.91 -19.21
C ASP A 168 -0.67 -3.83 -18.84
N ASP A 169 0.04 -3.31 -19.84
CA ASP A 169 1.04 -2.26 -19.65
C ASP A 169 0.40 -0.90 -19.32
N ASP A 170 -0.80 -0.62 -19.87
CA ASP A 170 -1.48 0.67 -19.72
C ASP A 170 -2.28 0.79 -18.41
N ALA A 171 -2.46 -0.32 -17.68
CA ALA A 171 -3.14 -0.32 -16.39
C ALA A 171 -2.45 0.63 -15.39
N PRO A 172 -3.20 1.51 -14.70
CA PRO A 172 -2.63 2.40 -13.69
C PRO A 172 -1.85 1.68 -12.58
N LEU A 173 -2.29 0.46 -12.22
CA LEU A 173 -1.60 -0.37 -11.24
C LEU A 173 -0.24 -0.87 -11.76
N THR A 174 -0.15 -1.24 -13.04
CA THR A 174 1.12 -1.64 -13.70
C THR A 174 2.09 -0.47 -13.76
N GLN A 175 1.60 0.70 -14.15
CA GLN A 175 2.41 1.92 -14.16
C GLN A 175 2.91 2.27 -12.75
N LEU A 176 2.04 2.17 -11.74
CA LEU A 176 2.44 2.41 -10.35
C LEU A 176 3.51 1.41 -9.87
N ALA A 177 3.37 0.12 -10.22
CA ALA A 177 4.37 -0.90 -9.92
C ALA A 177 5.70 -0.66 -10.64
N ASN A 178 5.66 -0.21 -11.90
CA ASN A 178 6.84 0.18 -12.67
C ASN A 178 7.61 1.29 -11.95
N ALA A 179 6.91 2.35 -11.52
CA ALA A 179 7.51 3.46 -10.78
C ALA A 179 8.18 3.01 -9.47
N TRP A 180 7.63 2.03 -8.74
CA TRP A 180 8.26 1.50 -7.54
C TRP A 180 9.58 0.78 -7.84
N VAL A 181 9.60 -0.05 -8.89
CA VAL A 181 10.80 -0.77 -9.33
C VAL A 181 11.86 0.22 -9.80
N ASP A 182 11.49 1.20 -10.60
CA ASP A 182 12.40 2.19 -11.17
C ASP A 182 13.04 3.10 -10.11
N ILE A 183 12.29 3.47 -9.06
CA ILE A 183 12.87 4.17 -7.89
C ILE A 183 13.98 3.32 -7.26
N GLN A 184 13.75 2.01 -7.10
CA GLN A 184 14.71 1.11 -6.45
C GLN A 184 15.95 0.84 -7.30
N LEU A 185 15.80 0.83 -8.63
CA LEU A 185 16.93 0.68 -9.57
C LEU A 185 17.83 1.93 -9.57
N GLY A 186 17.26 3.11 -9.31
CA GLY A 186 18.03 4.34 -9.23
C GLY A 186 18.53 4.83 -10.59
N GLY A 187 19.39 5.85 -10.59
CA GLY A 187 19.96 6.42 -11.81
C GLY A 187 18.89 7.04 -12.72
N ASP A 188 18.97 6.78 -14.02
CA ASP A 188 18.07 7.36 -15.03
C ASP A 188 16.62 6.87 -14.87
N HIS A 189 16.40 5.68 -14.29
CA HIS A 189 15.08 5.11 -14.03
C HIS A 189 14.23 5.98 -13.08
N VAL A 190 14.85 6.71 -12.17
CA VAL A 190 14.11 7.59 -11.24
C VAL A 190 13.39 8.72 -11.99
N GLN A 191 13.94 9.16 -13.12
CA GLN A 191 13.28 10.15 -13.96
C GLN A 191 12.08 9.54 -14.70
N GLU A 192 12.16 8.27 -15.11
CA GLU A 192 11.03 7.51 -15.68
C GLU A 192 9.91 7.37 -14.64
N ALA A 193 10.23 6.95 -13.41
CA ALA A 193 9.28 6.89 -12.30
C ALA A 193 8.60 8.25 -12.03
N GLN A 194 9.36 9.36 -12.09
CA GLN A 194 8.80 10.68 -11.92
C GLN A 194 7.76 11.02 -13.01
N TYR A 195 8.03 10.68 -14.28
CA TYR A 195 7.05 10.91 -15.35
C TYR A 195 5.78 10.09 -15.15
N ILE A 196 5.91 8.84 -14.69
CA ILE A 196 4.77 7.98 -14.38
C ILE A 196 3.89 8.62 -13.28
N PHE A 197 4.49 9.07 -12.17
CA PHE A 197 3.71 9.75 -11.12
C PHE A 197 3.04 11.03 -11.61
N GLN A 198 3.72 11.80 -12.46
CA GLN A 198 3.16 13.00 -13.06
C GLN A 198 1.95 12.68 -13.95
N GLU A 199 2.07 11.69 -14.83
CA GLU A 199 0.99 11.26 -15.71
C GLU A 199 -0.22 10.74 -14.92
N LEU A 200 0.01 9.87 -13.93
CA LEU A 200 -1.06 9.37 -13.07
C LEU A 200 -1.75 10.50 -12.28
N GLY A 201 -0.97 11.45 -11.76
CA GLY A 201 -1.51 12.59 -11.03
C GLY A 201 -2.35 13.52 -11.90
N ASP A 202 -1.88 13.81 -13.12
CA ASP A 202 -2.55 14.72 -14.06
C ASP A 202 -3.76 14.09 -14.75
N ARG A 203 -3.71 12.78 -15.05
CA ARG A 203 -4.81 12.04 -15.68
C ARG A 203 -5.96 11.76 -14.71
N PHE A 204 -5.62 11.47 -13.45
CA PHE A 204 -6.60 11.15 -12.43
C PHE A 204 -6.72 12.30 -11.44
N ASN A 205 -6.13 12.17 -10.25
CA ASN A 205 -6.11 13.23 -9.26
C ASN A 205 -4.86 13.09 -8.41
N TRP A 206 -4.26 14.23 -8.06
CA TRP A 206 -3.11 14.28 -7.15
C TRP A 206 -3.53 13.91 -5.73
N THR A 207 -3.30 12.64 -5.37
CA THR A 207 -3.49 12.10 -4.02
C THR A 207 -2.20 12.26 -3.18
N PRO A 208 -2.27 12.20 -1.83
CA PRO A 208 -1.07 12.15 -1.00
C PRO A 208 -0.10 11.02 -1.41
N LYS A 209 -0.63 9.87 -1.84
CA LYS A 209 0.17 8.73 -2.31
C LYS A 209 1.02 9.07 -3.54
N LEU A 210 0.41 9.66 -4.57
CA LEU A 210 1.12 10.05 -5.80
C LEU A 210 2.09 11.21 -5.56
N LEU A 211 1.71 12.19 -4.73
CA LEU A 211 2.58 13.29 -4.33
C LEU A 211 3.81 12.79 -3.58
N ASN A 212 3.65 11.82 -2.68
CA ASN A 212 4.78 11.19 -1.98
C ASN A 212 5.68 10.43 -2.94
N GLY A 213 5.12 9.64 -3.86
CA GLY A 213 5.90 8.93 -4.88
C GLY A 213 6.76 9.88 -5.73
N SER A 214 6.16 10.98 -6.21
CA SER A 214 6.90 12.01 -6.94
C SER A 214 7.92 12.74 -6.06
N ALA A 215 7.60 13.03 -4.79
CA ALA A 215 8.53 13.66 -3.87
C ALA A 215 9.74 12.77 -3.60
N ILE A 216 9.54 11.46 -3.45
CA ILE A 216 10.62 10.46 -3.31
C ILE A 216 11.52 10.48 -4.54
N CYS A 217 10.96 10.47 -5.76
CA CYS A 217 11.77 10.60 -6.99
C CYS A 217 12.64 11.87 -6.94
N ASN A 218 12.07 13.01 -6.54
CA ASN A 218 12.82 14.25 -6.37
C ASN A 218 13.93 14.15 -5.32
N MET A 219 13.66 13.54 -4.16
CA MET A 219 14.67 13.33 -3.11
C MET A 219 15.81 12.43 -3.58
N VAL A 220 15.51 11.33 -4.28
CA VAL A 220 16.52 10.41 -4.82
C VAL A 220 17.41 11.10 -5.85
N MET A 221 16.86 12.01 -6.66
CA MET A 221 17.63 12.85 -7.59
C MET A 221 18.35 14.03 -6.91
N GLY A 222 18.24 14.19 -5.59
CA GLY A 222 18.84 15.30 -4.83
C GLY A 222 18.12 16.65 -4.98
N LYS A 223 16.92 16.68 -5.57
CA LYS A 223 16.09 17.88 -5.81
C LYS A 223 15.18 18.17 -4.61
N PHE A 224 15.76 18.37 -3.43
CA PHE A 224 15.00 18.51 -2.18
C PHE A 224 14.03 19.71 -2.14
N ASP A 225 14.37 20.84 -2.77
CA ASP A 225 13.45 21.99 -2.88
C ASP A 225 12.18 21.67 -3.67
N SER A 226 12.28 20.80 -4.66
CA SER A 226 11.11 20.36 -5.45
C SER A 226 10.29 19.33 -4.67
N ALA A 227 10.97 18.41 -3.98
CA ALA A 227 10.32 17.44 -3.10
C ALA A 227 9.52 18.15 -1.98
N GLU A 228 10.09 19.17 -1.34
CA GLU A 228 9.41 19.91 -0.27
C GLU A 228 8.08 20.51 -0.73
N LYS A 229 8.00 21.05 -1.94
CA LYS A 229 6.74 21.59 -2.49
C LYS A 229 5.65 20.52 -2.58
N GLN A 230 6.00 19.34 -3.09
CA GLN A 230 5.07 18.21 -3.23
C GLN A 230 4.65 17.64 -1.87
N ILE A 231 5.59 17.57 -0.92
CA ILE A 231 5.32 17.16 0.46
C ILE A 231 4.36 18.15 1.15
N LEU A 232 4.58 19.45 0.99
CA LEU A 232 3.68 20.47 1.56
C LEU A 232 2.28 20.41 0.96
N GLU A 233 2.17 20.14 -0.34
CA GLU A 233 0.88 19.90 -0.98
C GLU A 233 0.20 18.64 -0.42
N ALA A 234 0.93 17.54 -0.24
CA ALA A 234 0.40 16.32 0.36
C ALA A 234 -0.08 16.55 1.81
N LEU A 235 0.68 17.30 2.61
CA LEU A 235 0.27 17.69 3.97
C LEU A 235 -0.98 18.57 3.99
N SER A 236 -1.20 19.39 2.97
CA SER A 236 -2.42 20.20 2.88
C SER A 236 -3.67 19.35 2.64
N LYS A 237 -3.51 18.19 2.00
CA LYS A 237 -4.58 17.22 1.71
C LYS A 237 -4.81 16.26 2.89
N ASP A 238 -3.73 15.73 3.48
CA ASP A 238 -3.79 14.91 4.69
C ASP A 238 -2.62 15.24 5.64
N PRO A 239 -2.87 16.07 6.67
CA PRO A 239 -1.84 16.47 7.64
C PRO A 239 -1.34 15.33 8.54
N ARG A 240 -2.03 14.19 8.59
CA ARG A 240 -1.69 13.05 9.47
C ARG A 240 -1.07 11.89 8.70
N ASN A 241 -0.93 12.01 7.38
CA ASN A 241 -0.34 10.95 6.57
C ASN A 241 1.09 10.64 7.01
N ALA A 242 1.32 9.42 7.48
CA ALA A 242 2.59 9.00 8.09
C ALA A 242 3.76 9.09 7.09
N ASP A 243 3.57 8.62 5.86
CA ASP A 243 4.60 8.65 4.81
C ASP A 243 4.98 10.09 4.45
N THR A 244 3.99 10.98 4.36
CA THR A 244 4.23 12.40 4.09
C THR A 244 5.04 13.06 5.20
N LEU A 245 4.70 12.77 6.46
CA LEU A 245 5.45 13.29 7.61
C LEU A 245 6.88 12.75 7.65
N ALA A 246 7.08 11.47 7.31
CA ALA A 246 8.40 10.86 7.21
C ALA A 246 9.25 11.52 6.10
N ASN A 247 8.66 11.73 4.92
CA ASN A 247 9.29 12.44 3.82
C ASN A 247 9.63 13.90 4.20
N ALA A 248 8.74 14.57 4.93
CA ALA A 248 8.96 15.92 5.42
C ALA A 248 10.15 16.01 6.39
N VAL A 249 10.31 15.03 7.28
CA VAL A 249 11.49 14.94 8.17
C VAL A 249 12.77 14.84 7.33
N THR A 250 12.83 13.88 6.40
CA THR A 250 14.00 13.65 5.55
C THR A 250 14.35 14.89 4.70
N ALA A 251 13.37 15.45 3.99
CA ALA A 251 13.60 16.63 3.17
C ALA A 251 14.04 17.85 4.00
N SER A 252 13.42 18.07 5.17
CA SER A 252 13.80 19.18 6.06
C SER A 252 15.24 19.07 6.54
N LEU A 253 15.69 17.86 6.92
CA LEU A 253 17.07 17.63 7.35
C LEU A 253 18.08 17.93 6.22
N HIS A 254 17.79 17.49 4.99
CA HIS A 254 18.65 17.79 3.83
C HIS A 254 18.69 19.28 3.47
N LEU A 255 17.58 20.00 3.69
CA LEU A 255 17.49 21.44 3.49
C LEU A 255 18.00 22.25 4.69
N GLN A 256 18.53 21.60 5.74
CA GLN A 256 18.99 22.23 6.97
C GLN A 256 17.89 23.05 7.69
N LYS A 257 16.64 22.60 7.59
CA LYS A 257 15.46 23.19 8.23
C LYS A 257 15.05 22.39 9.48
N PRO A 258 14.33 23.01 10.44
CA PRO A 258 13.84 22.28 11.62
C PRO A 258 12.85 21.17 11.27
N ALA A 259 13.24 19.90 11.53
CA ALA A 259 12.42 18.72 11.27
C ALA A 259 11.61 18.22 12.49
N ALA A 260 11.92 18.72 13.69
CA ALA A 260 11.38 18.21 14.96
C ALA A 260 9.85 18.23 15.04
N LYS A 261 9.21 19.23 14.43
CA LYS A 261 7.74 19.32 14.37
C LYS A 261 7.12 18.13 13.62
N TYR A 262 7.65 17.81 12.44
CA TYR A 262 7.14 16.70 11.63
C TYR A 262 7.38 15.35 12.30
N LEU A 263 8.55 15.19 12.93
CA LEU A 263 8.86 13.99 13.70
C LEU A 263 7.89 13.80 14.88
N ALA A 264 7.61 14.86 15.64
CA ALA A 264 6.67 14.79 16.76
C ALA A 264 5.25 14.41 16.29
N GLN A 265 4.81 14.98 15.16
CA GLN A 265 3.54 14.63 14.54
C GLN A 265 3.53 13.16 14.08
N LEU A 266 4.59 12.68 13.46
CA LEU A 266 4.73 11.29 13.03
C LEU A 266 4.66 10.32 14.22
N LYS A 267 5.38 10.62 15.31
CA LYS A 267 5.34 9.80 16.55
C LYS A 267 3.94 9.71 17.14
N THR A 268 3.12 10.76 17.00
CA THR A 268 1.73 10.77 17.48
C THR A 268 0.78 10.05 16.52
N ALA A 269 0.95 10.25 15.21
CA ALA A 269 0.06 9.69 14.20
C ALA A 269 0.32 8.19 13.95
N SER A 270 1.59 7.77 13.92
CA SER A 270 2.00 6.40 13.67
C SER A 270 3.26 6.04 14.47
N PRO A 271 3.11 5.64 15.76
CA PRO A 271 4.22 5.27 16.63
C PRO A 271 5.04 4.08 16.09
N ASN A 272 4.39 3.18 15.35
CA ASN A 272 4.99 1.97 14.79
C ASN A 272 5.61 2.18 13.40
N HIS A 273 5.60 3.41 12.87
CA HIS A 273 6.18 3.71 11.57
C HIS A 273 7.68 3.32 11.54
N PRO A 274 8.19 2.71 10.45
CA PRO A 274 9.58 2.23 10.37
C PRO A 274 10.63 3.29 10.73
N LEU A 275 10.42 4.54 10.29
CA LEU A 275 11.31 5.66 10.64
C LEU A 275 11.35 5.92 12.15
N VAL A 276 10.21 5.86 12.85
CA VAL A 276 10.12 6.09 14.30
C VAL A 276 10.85 4.97 15.05
N ARG A 277 10.52 3.71 14.74
CA ARG A 277 11.20 2.54 15.33
C ARG A 277 12.71 2.59 15.11
N LYS A 278 13.15 2.99 13.91
CA LYS A 278 14.57 3.13 13.58
C LYS A 278 15.23 4.24 14.40
N MET A 279 14.59 5.40 14.51
CA MET A 279 15.13 6.52 15.30
C MET A 279 15.24 6.16 16.77
N ASP A 280 14.20 5.58 17.37
CA ASP A 280 14.22 5.20 18.80
C ASP A 280 15.32 4.16 19.07
N SER A 281 15.50 3.17 18.17
CA SER A 281 16.60 2.20 18.27
C SER A 281 17.99 2.85 18.14
N LEU A 282 18.14 3.85 17.28
CA LEU A 282 19.41 4.58 17.10
C LEU A 282 19.72 5.48 18.31
N GLU A 283 18.70 6.13 18.88
CA GLU A 283 18.81 6.92 20.12
C GLU A 283 19.27 6.05 21.29
N GLU A 284 18.66 4.87 21.46
CA GLU A 284 19.06 3.91 22.50
C GLU A 284 20.52 3.46 22.33
N LYS A 285 20.90 3.05 21.12
CA LYS A 285 22.29 2.64 20.82
C LYS A 285 23.29 3.75 21.06
N PHE A 286 22.93 5.00 20.72
CA PHE A 286 23.77 6.16 20.98
C PHE A 286 23.94 6.41 22.48
N ALA A 287 22.85 6.34 23.27
CA ALA A 287 22.90 6.50 24.72
C ALA A 287 23.75 5.40 25.39
N GLN A 288 23.62 4.15 24.94
CA GLN A 288 24.44 3.04 25.41
C GLN A 288 25.93 3.26 25.11
N ALA A 289 26.25 3.72 23.89
CA ALA A 289 27.62 4.04 23.52
C ALA A 289 28.18 5.20 24.35
N ALA A 290 27.40 6.28 24.53
CA ALA A 290 27.81 7.43 25.32
C ALA A 290 28.05 7.09 26.80
N ALA A 291 27.28 6.15 27.37
CA ALA A 291 27.47 5.68 28.73
C ALA A 291 28.68 4.75 28.91
N ALA A 292 29.22 4.21 27.81
CA ALA A 292 30.40 3.34 27.80
C ALA A 292 31.74 4.11 27.68
N PHE A 293 31.68 5.43 27.50
CA PHE A 293 32.83 6.35 27.47
C PHE A 293 32.81 7.30 28.67
#